data_AF-A0A0A6NZD5-F1
#
_entry.id   AF-A0A0A6NZD5-F1
#
_cell.length_a   1.000
_cell.length_b   1.000
_cell.length_c   1.000
_cell.angle_alpha   90.00
_cell.angle_beta   90.00
_cell.angle_gamma   90.00
#
_symmetry.space_group_name_H-M   'P 1'
#
loop_
_entity.id
_entity.type
_entity.pdbx_description
1 polymer ?
#
loop_
_entity_poly.entity_id
_entity_poly.type
_entity_poly.pdbx_seq_one_letter_code
_entity_poly.pdbx_strand_id
1 'polypeptide(L)'
;MLLDEFDALPENAISELVGVFRNIYISRQYQSDKPSADKDYLLHGVALIGVRAVLGVENVTGSPFNVQRSLHVPNLSFVEVDNLFKWYERESGQPINPEVVTRIWYELNVASSVTSFQGQSGLTCWFGELLTETYNQATDQPITISDFEDVYADMSSIYKPIDIGC
;
A
#
# COMPACT_ATOMS: atom_id res chain seq x y z
N MET A 1 0.06 5.33 -16.21
CA MET A 1 -0.56 6.23 -15.20
C MET A 1 -1.05 5.38 -14.05
N LEU A 2 -0.85 5.82 -12.81
CA LEU A 2 -1.36 5.16 -11.60
C LEU A 2 -2.34 6.13 -10.94
N LEU A 3 -3.54 5.66 -10.60
CA LEU A 3 -4.54 6.42 -9.86
C LEU A 3 -4.84 5.66 -8.57
N ASP A 4 -4.53 6.30 -7.44
CA ASP A 4 -4.78 5.76 -6.11
C ASP A 4 -6.12 6.24 -5.55
N GLU A 5 -6.67 5.48 -4.61
CA GLU A 5 -7.95 5.75 -3.93
C GLU A 5 -9.09 6.07 -4.92
N PHE A 6 -9.19 5.29 -6.00
CA PHE A 6 -10.15 5.58 -7.06
C PHE A 6 -11.61 5.51 -6.58
N ASP A 7 -11.89 4.71 -5.56
CA ASP A 7 -13.19 4.60 -4.90
C ASP A 7 -13.53 5.76 -3.96
N ALA A 8 -12.59 6.67 -3.66
CA ALA A 8 -12.89 7.92 -2.97
C ALA A 8 -13.63 8.93 -3.86
N LEU A 9 -13.65 8.71 -5.18
CA LEU A 9 -14.40 9.54 -6.11
C LEU A 9 -15.92 9.27 -6.02
N PRO A 10 -16.77 10.28 -6.30
CA PRO A 10 -18.20 10.06 -6.47
C PRO A 10 -18.51 9.03 -7.57
N GLU A 11 -19.54 8.21 -7.38
CA GLU A 11 -19.91 7.11 -8.29
C GLU A 11 -20.15 7.57 -9.75
N ASN A 12 -20.74 8.76 -9.92
CA ASN A 12 -20.95 9.36 -11.24
C ASN A 12 -19.61 9.69 -11.93
N ALA A 13 -18.65 10.24 -11.21
CA ALA A 13 -17.32 10.55 -11.74
C ALA A 13 -16.55 9.28 -12.12
N ILE A 14 -16.68 8.23 -11.30
CA ILE A 14 -16.12 6.89 -11.59
C ILE A 14 -16.68 6.35 -12.91
N SER A 15 -18.01 6.37 -13.07
CA SER A 15 -18.67 5.86 -14.28
C SER A 15 -18.21 6.59 -15.54
N GLU A 16 -18.13 7.93 -15.49
CA GLU A 16 -17.65 8.75 -16.60
C GLU A 16 -16.18 8.47 -16.95
N LEU A 17 -15.30 8.43 -15.95
CA LEU A 17 -13.86 8.16 -16.14
C LEU A 17 -13.62 6.77 -16.75
N VAL A 18 -14.35 5.76 -16.29
CA VAL A 18 -14.28 4.39 -16.85
C VAL A 18 -14.73 4.38 -18.30
N GLY A 19 -15.78 5.13 -18.64
CA GLY A 19 -16.22 5.34 -20.02
C GLY A 19 -15.11 5.94 -20.90
N VAL A 20 -14.42 6.97 -20.40
CA VAL A 20 -13.29 7.59 -21.09
C VAL A 20 -12.14 6.59 -21.29
N PHE A 21 -11.75 5.85 -20.26
CA PHE A 21 -10.68 4.85 -20.38
C PHE A 21 -11.02 3.73 -21.36
N ARG A 22 -12.27 3.28 -21.40
CA ARG A 22 -12.75 2.31 -22.38
C ARG A 22 -12.61 2.86 -23.79
N ASN A 23 -13.03 4.10 -24.04
CA ASN A 23 -12.92 4.73 -25.35
C ASN A 23 -11.45 4.84 -25.80
N ILE A 24 -10.55 5.27 -24.90
CA ILE A 24 -9.11 5.33 -25.16
C ILE A 24 -8.57 3.95 -25.54
N TYR A 25 -8.92 2.91 -24.77
CA TYR A 25 -8.49 1.54 -25.03
C TYR A 25 -8.94 1.05 -26.41
N ILE A 26 -10.22 1.22 -26.75
CA ILE A 26 -10.80 0.80 -28.02
C ILE A 26 -10.14 1.55 -29.19
N SER A 27 -10.01 2.87 -29.12
CA SER A 27 -9.35 3.67 -30.16
C SER A 27 -7.90 3.21 -30.39
N ARG A 28 -7.17 2.86 -29.33
CA ARG A 28 -5.80 2.35 -29.45
C ARG A 28 -5.72 0.95 -30.07
N GLN A 29 -6.72 0.09 -29.84
CA GLN A 29 -6.81 -1.23 -30.47
C GLN A 29 -7.02 -1.12 -31.99
N TYR A 30 -7.89 -0.20 -32.42
CA TYR A 30 -8.11 0.07 -33.85
C TYR A 30 -6.91 0.71 -34.55
N GLN A 31 -5.99 1.31 -33.81
CA GLN A 31 -4.73 1.90 -34.30
C GLN A 31 -3.52 1.03 -33.92
N SER A 32 -3.68 -0.30 -33.91
CA SER A 32 -2.61 -1.24 -33.53
C SER A 32 -1.44 -1.25 -34.51
N ASP A 33 -1.70 -0.87 -35.76
CA ASP A 33 -0.76 -0.71 -36.87
C ASP A 33 0.09 0.58 -36.78
N LYS A 34 -0.39 1.60 -36.06
CA LYS A 34 0.31 2.87 -35.93
C LYS A 34 1.39 2.83 -34.84
N PRO A 35 2.54 3.51 -35.05
CA PRO A 35 3.49 3.83 -33.98
C PRO A 35 2.79 4.60 -32.84
N SER A 36 3.22 4.40 -31.59
CA SER A 36 2.59 5.04 -30.42
C SER A 36 2.52 6.56 -30.49
N ALA A 37 3.47 7.21 -31.17
CA ALA A 37 3.51 8.66 -31.35
C ALA A 37 2.42 9.20 -32.28
N ASP A 38 1.88 8.35 -33.16
CA ASP A 38 0.90 8.72 -34.19
C ASP A 38 -0.54 8.25 -33.85
N LYS A 39 -0.73 7.73 -32.62
CA LYS A 39 -2.05 7.34 -32.11
C LYS A 39 -2.78 8.54 -31.53
N ASP A 40 -4.11 8.54 -31.65
CA ASP A 40 -4.95 9.64 -31.18
C ASP A 40 -4.85 9.82 -29.66
N TYR A 41 -4.60 8.72 -28.95
CA TYR A 41 -4.35 8.72 -27.51
C TYR A 41 -2.97 8.17 -27.20
N LEU A 42 -2.15 8.96 -26.53
CA LEU A 42 -0.80 8.58 -26.09
C LEU A 42 -0.79 7.74 -24.80
N LEU A 43 -1.91 7.72 -24.08
CA LEU A 43 -2.05 6.97 -22.84
C LEU A 43 -1.90 5.46 -23.11
N HIS A 44 -0.74 4.90 -22.72
CA HIS A 44 -0.42 3.50 -22.98
C HIS A 44 -1.15 2.54 -22.03
N GLY A 45 -1.38 2.97 -20.78
CA GLY A 45 -2.05 2.17 -19.77
C GLY A 45 -2.32 2.96 -18.49
N VAL A 46 -3.35 2.51 -17.77
CA VAL A 46 -3.79 3.00 -16.47
C VAL A 46 -3.85 1.80 -15.52
N ALA A 47 -3.31 1.98 -14.30
CA ALA A 47 -3.62 1.10 -13.18
C ALA A 47 -4.44 1.91 -12.16
N LEU A 48 -5.52 1.30 -11.69
CA LEU A 48 -6.42 1.87 -10.68
C LEU A 48 -6.19 1.10 -9.37
N ILE A 49 -5.97 1.82 -8.27
CA ILE A 49 -5.78 1.30 -6.92
C ILE A 49 -6.97 1.79 -6.07
N GLY A 50 -7.42 0.97 -5.12
CA GLY A 50 -8.63 1.27 -4.35
C GLY A 50 -9.89 1.23 -5.21
N VAL A 51 -10.23 0.07 -5.79
CA VAL A 51 -11.42 -0.09 -6.66
C VAL A 51 -12.55 -0.87 -5.98
N ARG A 52 -12.52 -1.03 -4.65
CA ARG A 52 -13.43 -1.95 -3.95
C ARG A 52 -14.90 -1.57 -4.13
N ALA A 53 -15.22 -0.27 -4.04
CA ALA A 53 -16.58 0.22 -4.28
C ALA A 53 -17.01 0.06 -5.74
N VAL A 54 -16.06 0.17 -6.67
CA VAL A 54 -16.31 0.15 -8.13
C VAL A 54 -16.58 -1.26 -8.66
N LEU A 55 -16.03 -2.29 -8.02
CA LEU A 55 -16.26 -3.69 -8.38
C LEU A 55 -17.69 -4.17 -8.06
N GLY A 56 -18.41 -3.47 -7.18
CA GLY A 56 -19.82 -3.73 -6.87
C GLY A 56 -20.82 -3.03 -7.81
N VAL A 57 -20.35 -2.15 -8.71
CA VAL A 57 -21.19 -1.48 -9.71
C VAL A 57 -21.41 -2.45 -10.87
N GLU A 58 -22.28 -3.44 -10.65
CA GLU A 58 -22.82 -4.29 -11.71
C GLU A 58 -23.64 -3.41 -12.67
N ASN A 59 -23.01 -2.94 -13.73
CA ASN A 59 -23.76 -2.40 -14.86
C ASN A 59 -24.57 -3.55 -15.49
N VAL A 60 -25.90 -3.43 -15.46
CA VAL A 60 -26.90 -4.37 -16.01
C VAL A 60 -26.67 -4.70 -17.51
N THR A 61 -25.79 -3.96 -18.19
CA THR A 61 -25.42 -4.13 -19.61
C THR A 61 -24.04 -4.76 -19.84
N GLY A 62 -23.40 -5.33 -18.81
CA GLY A 62 -22.09 -5.97 -18.92
C GLY A 62 -20.95 -5.06 -18.47
N SER A 63 -20.06 -5.62 -17.64
CA SER A 63 -19.00 -4.87 -16.97
C SER A 63 -17.95 -4.31 -17.96
N PRO A 64 -17.63 -3.00 -17.93
CA PRO A 64 -16.44 -2.44 -18.58
C PRO A 64 -15.13 -3.08 -18.14
N PHE A 65 -15.15 -3.74 -16.99
CA PHE A 65 -13.98 -4.28 -16.32
C PHE A 65 -13.73 -5.74 -16.66
N ASN A 66 -14.35 -6.29 -17.71
CA ASN A 66 -14.08 -7.68 -18.13
C ASN A 66 -12.66 -7.92 -18.67
N VAL A 67 -11.78 -6.92 -18.60
CA VAL A 67 -10.33 -6.98 -18.93
C VAL A 67 -9.45 -6.88 -17.66
N GLN A 68 -10.05 -6.90 -16.46
CA GLN A 68 -9.30 -6.78 -15.22
C GLN A 68 -8.51 -8.04 -14.87
N ARG A 69 -7.24 -7.86 -14.51
CA ARG A 69 -6.52 -8.80 -13.65
C ARG A 69 -6.51 -8.17 -12.26
N SER A 70 -7.35 -8.66 -11.36
CA SER A 70 -7.20 -8.33 -9.94
C SER A 70 -5.91 -8.96 -9.44
N LEU A 71 -5.01 -8.14 -8.91
CA LEU A 71 -3.82 -8.62 -8.24
C LEU A 71 -4.07 -8.53 -6.74
N HIS A 72 -4.19 -9.68 -6.08
CA HIS A 72 -4.19 -9.72 -4.62
C HIS A 72 -2.77 -9.46 -4.13
N VAL A 73 -2.60 -8.43 -3.30
CA VAL A 73 -1.34 -8.14 -2.61
C VAL A 73 -1.46 -8.72 -1.20
N PRO A 74 -0.71 -9.80 -0.88
CA PRO A 74 -0.70 -10.36 0.46
C PRO A 74 0.03 -9.44 1.44
N ASN A 75 -0.22 -9.64 2.73
CA ASN A 75 0.58 -9.03 3.79
C ASN A 75 2.02 -9.54 3.75
N LEU A 76 2.94 -8.75 4.28
CA LEU A 76 4.37 -9.07 4.29
C LEU A 76 4.63 -10.33 5.15
N SER A 77 5.47 -11.20 4.63
CA SER A 77 6.09 -12.29 5.39
C SER A 77 7.21 -11.77 6.28
N PHE A 78 7.65 -12.58 7.25
CA PHE A 78 8.78 -12.22 8.11
C PHE A 78 10.04 -11.86 7.30
N VAL A 79 10.32 -12.62 6.24
CA VAL A 79 11.49 -12.38 5.38
C VAL A 79 11.37 -11.04 4.65
N GLU A 80 10.17 -10.66 4.24
CA GLU A 80 9.93 -9.36 3.60
C GLU A 80 10.02 -8.20 4.59
N VAL A 81 9.56 -8.40 5.84
CA VAL A 81 9.75 -7.43 6.92
C VAL A 81 11.24 -7.26 7.24
N ASP A 82 11.97 -8.36 7.39
CA ASP A 82 13.43 -8.32 7.61
C ASP A 82 14.17 -7.60 6.49
N ASN A 83 13.80 -7.87 5.23
CA ASN A 83 14.36 -7.15 4.08
C ASN A 83 13.97 -5.67 4.03
N LEU A 84 12.75 -5.32 4.46
CA LEU A 84 12.30 -3.94 4.56
C LEU A 84 13.16 -3.18 5.58
N PHE A 85 13.42 -3.75 6.76
CA PHE A 85 14.25 -3.10 7.78
C PHE A 85 15.72 -2.95 7.38
N LYS A 86 16.25 -3.83 6.52
CA LYS A 86 17.56 -3.63 5.88
C LYS A 86 17.60 -2.40 4.96
N TRP A 87 16.48 -2.04 4.33
CA TRP A 87 16.41 -0.79 3.56
C TRP A 87 16.44 0.42 4.49
N TYR A 88 15.71 0.39 5.59
CA TYR A 88 15.78 1.43 6.61
C TYR A 88 17.20 1.60 7.16
N GLU A 89 17.90 0.51 7.51
CA GLU A 89 19.31 0.57 7.94
C GLU A 89 20.21 1.26 6.90
N ARG A 90 19.99 0.96 5.62
CA ARG A 90 20.78 1.50 4.52
C ARG A 90 20.50 2.98 4.28
N GLU A 91 19.24 3.39 4.38
CA GLU A 91 18.80 4.76 4.11
C GLU A 91 19.12 5.70 5.28
N SER A 92 18.91 5.25 6.52
CA SER A 92 19.28 6.00 7.72
C SER A 92 20.79 5.97 7.99
N GLY A 93 21.50 4.95 7.48
CA GLY A 93 22.90 4.70 7.83
C GLY A 93 23.08 4.18 9.27
N GLN A 94 21.98 3.78 9.92
CA GLN A 94 21.95 3.34 11.31
C GLN A 94 21.64 1.84 11.39
N PRO A 95 22.49 1.03 12.05
CA PRO A 95 22.21 -0.39 12.22
C PRO A 95 21.01 -0.61 13.14
N ILE A 96 20.25 -1.68 12.89
CA ILE A 96 19.10 -2.10 13.70
C ILE A 96 19.40 -3.48 14.28
N ASN A 97 19.24 -3.64 15.59
CA ASN A 97 19.45 -4.95 16.19
C ASN A 97 18.42 -5.96 15.64
N PRO A 98 18.83 -7.17 15.24
CA PRO A 98 17.91 -8.18 14.67
C PRO A 98 16.74 -8.55 15.60
N GLU A 99 16.95 -8.41 16.92
CA GLU A 99 15.91 -8.62 17.92
C GLU A 99 14.76 -7.62 17.77
N VAL A 100 15.04 -6.38 17.35
CA VAL A 100 14.02 -5.34 17.11
C VAL A 100 13.12 -5.74 15.95
N VAL A 101 13.69 -6.20 14.84
CA VAL A 101 12.92 -6.70 13.67
C VAL A 101 12.07 -7.91 14.07
N THR A 102 12.63 -8.79 14.89
CA THR A 102 11.90 -9.94 15.44
C THR A 102 10.74 -9.48 16.31
N ARG A 103 10.96 -8.49 17.19
CA ARG A 103 9.93 -7.91 18.06
C ARG A 103 8.83 -7.22 17.27
N ILE A 104 9.18 -6.44 16.26
CA ILE A 104 8.26 -5.82 15.29
C ILE A 104 7.39 -6.90 14.65
N TRP A 105 7.97 -8.01 14.20
CA TRP A 105 7.19 -9.11 13.65
C TRP A 105 6.23 -9.74 14.67
N TYR A 106 6.67 -10.02 15.89
CA TYR A 106 5.81 -10.70 16.87
C TYR A 106 4.73 -9.78 17.45
N GLU A 107 5.09 -8.56 17.86
CA GLU A 107 4.18 -7.61 18.49
C GLU A 107 3.26 -6.95 17.46
N LEU A 108 3.74 -6.63 16.26
CA LEU A 108 2.90 -6.05 15.22
C LEU A 108 2.20 -7.10 14.35
N ASN A 109 2.74 -8.31 14.15
CA ASN A 109 2.20 -9.26 13.15
C ASN A 109 1.67 -10.60 13.69
N VAL A 110 1.94 -11.00 14.94
CA VAL A 110 1.45 -12.27 15.49
C VAL A 110 0.20 -12.07 16.35
N ALA A 111 -0.89 -12.69 15.91
CA ALA A 111 -2.21 -12.66 16.51
C ALA A 111 -2.27 -13.30 17.90
N SER A 112 -2.35 -12.48 18.94
CA SER A 112 -2.87 -12.94 20.24
C SER A 112 -3.68 -11.91 21.02
N SER A 113 -3.93 -10.73 20.45
CA SER A 113 -4.87 -9.75 21.01
C SER A 113 -5.46 -8.90 19.89
N VAL A 114 -6.59 -8.25 20.17
CA VAL A 114 -7.55 -7.62 19.24
C VAL A 114 -6.97 -6.41 18.45
N THR A 115 -5.64 -6.25 18.46
CA THR A 115 -4.86 -5.20 17.79
C THR A 115 -3.54 -5.73 17.22
N SER A 116 -3.55 -6.88 16.56
CA SER A 116 -2.40 -7.34 15.78
C SER A 116 -2.53 -6.85 14.33
N PHE A 117 -1.52 -6.12 13.83
CA PHE A 117 -1.46 -5.51 12.50
C PHE A 117 -1.09 -6.47 11.35
N GLN A 118 -0.99 -7.79 11.60
CA GLN A 118 -1.01 -8.89 10.61
C GLN A 118 -0.07 -8.78 9.39
N GLY A 119 1.05 -8.08 9.46
CA GLY A 119 1.97 -7.88 8.32
C GLY A 119 1.48 -6.84 7.34
N GLN A 120 0.57 -5.96 7.76
CA GLN A 120 0.10 -4.84 6.93
C GLN A 120 1.29 -3.94 6.60
N SER A 121 1.55 -3.79 5.30
CA SER A 121 2.67 -3.01 4.78
C SER A 121 2.65 -1.58 5.30
N GLY A 122 1.48 -0.92 5.30
CA GLY A 122 1.33 0.46 5.76
C GLY A 122 1.79 0.67 7.20
N LEU A 123 1.35 -0.17 8.13
CA LEU A 123 1.69 -0.04 9.55
C LEU A 123 3.12 -0.46 9.85
N THR A 124 3.63 -1.47 9.14
CA THR A 124 5.02 -1.90 9.25
C THR A 124 5.96 -0.78 8.80
N CYS A 125 5.67 -0.13 7.66
CA CYS A 125 6.44 1.00 7.16
C CYS A 125 6.30 2.23 8.06
N TRP A 126 5.09 2.55 8.51
CA TRP A 126 4.88 3.69 9.42
C TRP A 126 5.65 3.52 10.73
N PHE A 127 5.64 2.33 11.33
CA PHE A 127 6.46 2.06 12.50
C PHE A 127 7.95 2.16 12.19
N GLY A 128 8.39 1.69 11.02
CA GLY A 128 9.78 1.86 10.56
C GLY A 128 10.20 3.32 10.46
N GLU A 129 9.33 4.19 9.92
CA GLU A 129 9.54 5.64 9.84
C GLU A 129 9.63 6.27 11.24
N LEU A 130 8.73 5.91 12.16
CA LEU A 130 8.80 6.38 13.54
C LEU A 130 10.12 5.97 14.18
N LEU A 131 10.48 4.71 14.04
CA LEU A 131 11.66 4.12 14.66
C LEU A 131 12.96 4.72 14.10
N THR A 132 13.06 4.95 12.79
CA THR A 132 14.34 5.33 12.17
C THR A 132 14.47 6.81 11.83
N GLU A 133 13.36 7.49 11.53
CA GLU A 133 13.39 8.88 11.06
C GLU A 133 12.88 9.87 12.12
N THR A 134 11.97 9.44 13.00
CA THR A 134 11.34 10.32 13.99
C THR A 134 12.05 10.29 15.34
N TYR A 135 12.19 9.12 15.95
CA TYR A 135 12.66 8.99 17.33
C TYR A 135 14.17 8.78 17.44
N ASN A 136 14.77 7.98 16.56
CA ASN A 136 16.17 7.54 16.70
C ASN A 136 17.11 8.19 15.67
N GLN A 137 17.03 9.52 15.52
CA GLN A 137 17.85 10.26 14.54
C GLN A 137 19.37 10.24 14.82
N ALA A 138 19.79 9.79 16.00
CA ALA A 138 21.19 9.63 16.34
C ALA A 138 21.76 8.35 15.71
N THR A 139 22.33 8.46 14.51
CA THR A 139 22.75 7.31 13.68
C THR A 139 24.05 6.64 14.13
N ASP A 140 24.69 7.13 15.19
CA ASP A 140 25.98 6.62 15.69
C ASP A 140 25.84 5.37 16.56
N GLN A 141 24.63 5.08 17.05
CA GLN A 141 24.32 3.90 17.84
C GLN A 141 23.27 3.02 17.15
N PRO A 142 23.36 1.68 17.31
CA PRO A 142 22.34 0.78 16.79
C PRO A 142 21.00 0.98 17.48
N ILE A 143 19.92 0.85 16.72
CA ILE A 143 18.55 0.81 17.27
C ILE A 143 18.38 -0.49 18.05
N THR A 144 17.91 -0.36 19.29
CA THR A 144 17.79 -1.42 20.29
C THR A 144 16.33 -1.70 20.67
N ILE A 145 16.13 -2.72 21.51
CA ILE A 145 14.80 -3.03 22.06
C ILE A 145 14.25 -1.90 22.93
N SER A 146 15.10 -1.15 23.63
CA SER A 146 14.64 0.01 24.41
C SER A 146 13.99 1.04 23.50
N ASP A 147 14.64 1.34 22.37
CA ASP A 147 14.14 2.30 21.39
C ASP A 147 12.82 1.83 20.76
N PHE A 148 12.68 0.52 20.54
CA PHE A 148 11.40 -0.07 20.14
C PHE A 148 10.31 0.15 21.18
N GLU A 149 10.59 -0.11 22.46
CA GLU A 149 9.60 0.00 23.55
C GLU A 149 9.09 1.43 23.72
N ASP A 150 10.00 2.42 23.62
CA ASP A 150 9.67 3.84 23.69
C ASP A 150 8.74 4.24 22.53
N VAL A 151 9.12 3.90 21.29
CA VAL A 151 8.31 4.19 20.10
C VAL A 151 6.97 3.47 20.14
N TYR A 152 6.94 2.22 20.60
CA TYR A 152 5.71 1.42 20.70
C TYR A 152 4.74 1.98 21.73
N ALA A 153 5.25 2.44 22.89
CA ALA A 153 4.43 3.08 23.91
C ALA A 153 3.78 4.36 23.39
N ASP A 154 4.55 5.20 22.69
CA ASP A 154 4.04 6.44 22.12
C ASP A 154 3.07 6.18 20.96
N MET A 155 3.38 5.21 20.09
CA MET A 155 2.49 4.79 19.00
C MET A 155 1.13 4.30 19.53
N SER A 156 1.11 3.50 20.60
CA SER A 156 -0.13 3.01 21.25
C SER A 156 -0.97 4.15 21.84
N SER A 157 -0.32 5.26 22.23
CA SER A 157 -1.03 6.46 22.70
C SER A 157 -1.70 7.25 21.56
N ILE A 158 -1.09 7.23 20.37
CA ILE A 158 -1.56 7.94 19.16
C ILE A 158 -2.62 7.09 18.43
N TYR A 159 -2.38 5.79 18.31
CA TYR A 159 -3.26 4.85 17.64
C TYR A 159 -4.15 4.14 18.66
N LYS A 160 -5.30 4.74 18.96
CA LYS A 160 -6.41 3.96 19.52
C LYS A 160 -7.04 3.18 18.36
N PRO A 161 -7.09 1.83 18.41
CA PRO A 161 -7.87 1.11 17.42
C PRO A 161 -9.28 1.69 17.42
N ILE A 162 -9.79 2.00 16.22
CA ILE A 162 -11.21 2.27 16.05
C ILE A 162 -11.90 1.03 16.59
N ASP A 163 -12.65 1.19 17.67
CA ASP A 163 -13.50 0.15 18.22
C ASP A 163 -14.57 -0.11 17.16
N ILE A 164 -14.29 -1.05 16.24
CA ILE A 164 -15.27 -1.48 15.26
C ILE A 164 -16.20 -2.40 16.03
N GLY A 165 -17.11 -1.78 16.78
CA GLY A 165 -18.25 -2.44 17.39
C GLY A 165 -19.08 -3.09 16.29
N CYS A 166 -18.84 -4.38 16.07
CA CYS A 166 -19.72 -5.28 15.35
C CYS A 166 -19.83 -6.57 16.16
#